data_AF-A0A955L3Y3-F1
#
_entry.id   AF-A0A955L3Y3-F1
#
_cell.length_a   1.000
_cell.length_b   1.000
_cell.length_c   1.000
_cell.angle_alpha   90.00
_cell.angle_beta   90.00
_cell.angle_gamma   90.00
#
_symmetry.space_group_name_H-M   'P 1'
#
loop_
_entity.id
_entity.type
_entity.pdbx_description
1 polymer ?
#
loop_
_entity_poly.entity_id
_entity_poly.type
_entity_poly.pdbx_seq_one_letter_code
_entity_poly.pdbx_strand_id
1 'polypeptide(L)'
;MKLLPKIIIFGFGVLAFLPFLAPVFMHFGLTGPAEFIYTIFVPFCHQKASRSLHLFDYQVAFCARDTFIYFTLFLASIFSYVFRLKTIKIKYLILFSIPIALDGGIQIVTQIIALQAGHPTDYLESTNLRRMITGALFGSAVGFFIFPMLFQDVFESLKKEKNLAELKFKGILLKVSKLSTWKFIFINLAISFLFYLVLSLAWFFTSDVYKPSGIIDNEHRIPGLNYEIEGRGDHAAFLFGNK
;
A
#
# COMPACT_ATOMS: atom_id res chain seq x y z
N MET A 1 -25.11 6.45 -9.22
CA MET A 1 -24.77 5.30 -8.35
C MET A 1 -24.07 4.14 -9.07
N LYS A 2 -24.45 3.75 -10.30
CA LYS A 2 -23.89 2.57 -11.01
C LYS A 2 -22.38 2.62 -11.28
N LEU A 3 -21.79 3.82 -11.38
CA LEU A 3 -20.37 4.02 -11.68
C LEU A 3 -19.49 4.02 -10.41
N LEU A 4 -20.09 4.12 -9.22
CA LEU A 4 -19.36 4.30 -7.96
C LEU A 4 -18.30 3.21 -7.70
N PRO A 5 -18.58 1.89 -7.84
CA PRO A 5 -17.56 0.88 -7.63
C PRO A 5 -16.39 0.99 -8.61
N LYS A 6 -16.66 1.37 -9.87
CA LYS A 6 -15.62 1.54 -10.89
C LYS A 6 -14.72 2.73 -10.58
N ILE A 7 -15.30 3.85 -10.12
CA ILE A 7 -14.55 5.03 -9.68
C ILE A 7 -13.66 4.68 -8.48
N ILE A 8 -14.20 3.94 -7.50
CA ILE A 8 -13.45 3.52 -6.32
C ILE A 8 -12.27 2.62 -6.72
N ILE A 9 -12.52 1.58 -7.54
CA ILE A 9 -11.46 0.68 -8.03
C ILE A 9 -10.40 1.46 -8.79
N PHE A 10 -10.80 2.39 -9.68
CA PHE A 10 -9.87 3.23 -10.42
C PHE A 10 -9.03 4.11 -9.50
N GLY A 11 -9.66 4.80 -8.54
CA GLY A 11 -8.96 5.66 -7.58
C GLY A 11 -7.93 4.90 -6.75
N PHE A 12 -8.30 3.74 -6.20
CA PHE A 12 -7.33 2.89 -5.48
C PHE A 12 -6.25 2.31 -6.39
N GLY A 13 -6.55 2.05 -7.67
CA GLY A 13 -5.55 1.66 -8.67
C GLY A 13 -4.53 2.78 -8.91
N VAL A 14 -4.98 4.02 -9.03
CA VAL A 14 -4.09 5.20 -9.14
C VAL A 14 -3.21 5.31 -7.90
N LEU A 15 -3.78 5.21 -6.69
CA LEU A 15 -3.01 5.24 -5.44
C LEU A 15 -1.99 4.09 -5.35
N ALA A 16 -2.35 2.90 -5.83
CA ALA A 16 -1.48 1.73 -5.77
C ALA A 16 -0.30 1.77 -6.76
N PHE A 17 -0.46 2.39 -7.94
CA PHE A 17 0.51 2.27 -9.03
C PHE A 17 1.16 3.57 -9.49
N LEU A 18 0.49 4.72 -9.39
CA LEU A 18 1.06 6.00 -9.79
C LEU A 18 2.37 6.36 -9.05
N PRO A 19 2.55 6.05 -7.75
CA PRO A 19 3.80 6.32 -7.02
C PRO A 19 5.06 5.70 -7.64
N PHE A 20 4.92 4.60 -8.38
CA PHE A 20 6.03 3.92 -9.05
C PHE A 20 6.50 4.64 -10.31
N LEU A 21 5.69 5.53 -10.90
CA LEU A 21 6.12 6.31 -12.05
C LEU A 21 7.10 7.43 -11.68
N ALA A 22 7.13 7.87 -10.41
CA ALA A 22 8.06 8.90 -9.95
C ALA A 22 9.54 8.50 -10.17
N PRO A 23 10.04 7.37 -9.63
CA PRO A 23 11.43 6.96 -9.86
C PRO A 23 11.72 6.62 -11.33
N VAL A 24 10.73 6.14 -12.09
CA VAL A 24 10.87 5.90 -13.54
C VAL A 24 11.10 7.22 -14.29
N PHE A 25 10.30 8.25 -14.01
CA PHE A 25 10.47 9.56 -14.62
C PHE A 25 11.79 10.22 -14.22
N MET A 26 12.22 10.06 -12.96
CA MET A 26 13.55 10.50 -12.53
C MET A 26 14.67 9.84 -13.34
N HIS A 27 14.60 8.53 -13.55
CA HIS A 27 15.59 7.79 -14.33
C HIS A 27 15.71 8.31 -15.78
N PHE A 28 14.59 8.67 -16.41
CA PHE A 28 14.57 9.22 -17.78
C PHE A 28 14.80 10.74 -17.86
N GLY A 29 15.12 11.41 -16.74
CA GLY A 29 15.34 12.85 -16.70
C GLY A 29 14.06 13.69 -16.84
N LEU A 30 12.88 13.08 -16.72
CA LEU A 30 11.58 13.76 -16.71
C LEU A 30 11.28 14.29 -15.30
N THR A 31 12.09 15.24 -14.83
CA THR A 31 12.03 15.74 -13.44
C THR A 31 10.69 16.39 -13.13
N GLY A 32 10.18 17.29 -13.97
CA GLY A 32 8.89 17.97 -13.73
C GLY A 32 7.71 17.01 -13.45
N PRO A 33 7.46 16.01 -14.32
CA PRO A 33 6.47 14.96 -14.04
C PRO A 33 6.75 14.14 -12.77
N ALA A 34 8.02 13.80 -12.49
CA ALA A 34 8.38 13.05 -11.29
C ALA A 34 8.09 13.85 -10.01
N GLU A 35 8.53 15.10 -9.96
CA GLU A 35 8.32 16.04 -8.85
C GLU A 35 6.83 16.27 -8.59
N PHE A 36 6.02 16.37 -9.66
CA PHE A 36 4.57 16.45 -9.53
C PHE A 36 4.01 15.23 -8.80
N ILE A 37 4.44 14.02 -9.16
CA ILE A 37 4.01 12.79 -8.49
C ILE A 37 4.47 12.81 -7.01
N TYR A 38 5.75 13.06 -6.74
CA TYR A 38 6.23 13.17 -5.36
C TYR A 38 5.40 14.17 -4.55
N THR A 39 5.10 15.34 -5.11
CA THR A 39 4.34 16.40 -4.46
C THR A 39 2.91 15.99 -4.12
N ILE A 40 2.15 15.43 -5.07
CA ILE A 40 0.75 15.06 -4.81
C ILE A 40 0.61 13.93 -3.78
N PHE A 41 1.67 13.14 -3.56
CA PHE A 41 1.68 12.04 -2.61
C PHE A 41 2.18 12.42 -1.20
N VAL A 42 2.71 13.64 -0.98
CA VAL A 42 3.16 14.11 0.34
C VAL A 42 2.08 14.04 1.42
N PRO A 43 0.81 14.42 1.17
CA PRO A 43 -0.25 14.34 2.18
C PRO A 43 -0.54 12.91 2.64
N PHE A 44 -0.17 11.92 1.84
CA PHE A 44 -0.43 10.50 2.11
C PHE A 44 0.78 9.79 2.72
N CYS A 45 1.99 10.26 2.45
CA CYS A 45 3.23 9.66 2.94
C CYS A 45 4.34 10.71 3.05
N HIS A 46 5.18 10.57 4.07
CA HIS A 46 6.39 11.39 4.21
C HIS A 46 7.53 11.00 3.25
N GLN A 47 7.40 9.90 2.49
CA GLN A 47 8.32 9.49 1.43
C GLN A 47 9.78 9.36 1.84
N LYS A 48 10.04 9.04 3.12
CA LYS A 48 11.38 8.81 3.64
C LYS A 48 12.03 7.66 2.90
N ALA A 49 13.17 7.92 2.29
CA ALA A 49 13.91 6.93 1.51
C ALA A 49 14.27 5.67 2.31
N SER A 50 14.68 5.81 3.58
CA SER A 50 15.01 4.68 4.46
C SER A 50 13.86 3.69 4.70
N ARG A 51 12.62 4.13 4.45
CA ARG A 51 11.39 3.35 4.64
C ARG A 51 10.73 2.94 3.33
N SER A 52 11.34 3.28 2.20
CA SER A 52 10.76 3.13 0.85
C SER A 52 11.51 2.07 0.05
N LEU A 53 10.82 1.51 -0.94
CA LEU A 53 11.47 0.72 -1.99
C LEU A 53 12.09 1.68 -3.00
N HIS A 54 13.14 1.26 -3.70
CA HIS A 54 13.77 2.10 -4.73
C HIS A 54 13.72 1.43 -6.10
N LEU A 55 13.73 2.25 -7.14
CA LEU A 55 13.96 1.85 -8.53
C LEU A 55 14.95 2.86 -9.12
N PHE A 56 16.01 2.37 -9.77
CA PHE A 56 17.03 3.25 -10.37
C PHE A 56 17.68 4.21 -9.37
N ASP A 57 17.89 3.75 -8.14
CA ASP A 57 18.39 4.54 -7.01
C ASP A 57 17.46 5.67 -6.52
N TYR A 58 16.25 5.78 -7.06
CA TYR A 58 15.22 6.73 -6.60
C TYR A 58 14.15 6.02 -5.78
N GLN A 59 13.73 6.62 -4.67
CA GLN A 59 12.66 6.06 -3.86
C GLN A 59 11.30 6.12 -4.59
N VAL A 60 10.47 5.10 -4.40
CA VAL A 60 9.04 5.18 -4.76
C VAL A 60 8.41 6.32 -3.95
N ALA A 61 7.41 7.01 -4.50
CA ALA A 61 6.70 8.10 -3.81
C ALA A 61 5.82 7.63 -2.63
N PHE A 62 6.11 6.47 -2.05
CA PHE A 62 5.52 5.87 -0.85
C PHE A 62 6.54 5.05 -0.08
N CYS A 63 6.35 4.99 1.24
CA CYS A 63 7.03 3.99 2.05
C CYS A 63 6.52 2.58 1.71
N ALA A 64 7.30 1.56 2.05
CA ALA A 64 6.93 0.17 1.85
C ALA A 64 5.57 -0.14 2.52
N ARG A 65 5.29 0.43 3.70
CA ARG A 65 4.01 0.20 4.40
C ARG A 65 2.83 0.71 3.58
N ASP A 66 2.87 1.95 3.12
CA ASP A 66 1.77 2.59 2.38
C ASP A 66 1.56 1.91 1.02
N THR A 67 2.65 1.50 0.37
CA THR A 67 2.62 0.69 -0.86
C THR A 67 1.72 -0.53 -0.69
N PHE A 68 1.92 -1.31 0.38
CA PHE A 68 1.13 -2.53 0.60
C PHE A 68 -0.26 -2.27 1.21
N ILE A 69 -0.48 -1.15 1.90
CA ILE A 69 -1.83 -0.72 2.30
C ILE A 69 -2.68 -0.43 1.04
N TYR A 70 -2.21 0.45 0.16
CA TYR A 70 -2.98 0.83 -1.03
C TYR A 70 -3.11 -0.31 -2.04
N PHE A 71 -2.07 -1.13 -2.21
CA PHE A 71 -2.13 -2.30 -3.08
C PHE A 71 -3.16 -3.34 -2.60
N THR A 72 -3.18 -3.66 -1.30
CA THR A 72 -4.17 -4.61 -0.76
C THR A 72 -5.60 -4.05 -0.76
N LEU A 73 -5.77 -2.74 -0.54
CA LEU A 73 -7.06 -2.05 -0.69
C LEU A 73 -7.56 -2.14 -2.14
N PHE A 74 -6.69 -1.89 -3.11
CA PHE A 74 -7.01 -2.04 -4.53
C PHE A 74 -7.48 -3.47 -4.85
N LEU A 75 -6.73 -4.50 -4.46
CA LEU A 75 -7.14 -5.90 -4.66
C LEU A 75 -8.44 -6.25 -3.94
N ALA A 76 -8.63 -5.77 -2.70
CA ALA A 76 -9.86 -5.98 -1.94
C ALA A 76 -11.07 -5.33 -2.63
N SER A 77 -10.90 -4.16 -3.25
CA SER A 77 -11.96 -3.50 -4.01
C SER A 77 -12.36 -4.33 -5.24
N ILE A 78 -11.40 -4.85 -6.00
CA ILE A 78 -11.66 -5.73 -7.15
C ILE A 78 -12.37 -7.00 -6.69
N PHE A 79 -11.85 -7.69 -5.67
CA PHE A 79 -12.44 -8.93 -5.19
C PHE A 79 -13.86 -8.72 -4.66
N SER A 80 -14.09 -7.64 -3.91
CA SER A 80 -15.41 -7.32 -3.39
C SER A 80 -16.42 -7.00 -4.49
N TYR A 81 -15.99 -6.31 -5.55
CA TYR A 81 -16.83 -5.98 -6.70
C TYR A 81 -17.15 -7.21 -7.57
N VAL A 82 -16.14 -8.00 -7.92
CA VAL A 82 -16.28 -9.15 -8.82
C VAL A 82 -16.99 -10.32 -8.16
N PHE A 83 -16.57 -10.69 -6.95
CA PHE A 83 -17.06 -11.91 -6.26
C PHE A 83 -18.21 -11.64 -5.29
N ARG A 84 -18.61 -10.37 -5.12
CA ARG A 84 -19.70 -9.92 -4.24
C ARG A 84 -19.56 -10.50 -2.82
N LEU A 85 -18.38 -10.29 -2.24
CA LEU A 85 -18.00 -10.86 -0.95
C LEU A 85 -18.85 -10.30 0.19
N LYS A 86 -18.80 -10.97 1.34
CA LYS A 86 -19.43 -10.51 2.58
C LYS A 86 -18.44 -9.74 3.43
N THR A 87 -18.94 -8.69 4.08
CA THR A 87 -18.21 -7.89 5.06
C THR A 87 -17.68 -8.77 6.18
N ILE A 88 -16.40 -8.61 6.52
CA ILE A 88 -15.81 -9.26 7.69
C ILE A 88 -16.35 -8.63 8.98
N LYS A 89 -16.35 -9.38 10.08
CA LYS A 89 -16.73 -8.84 11.40
C LYS A 89 -15.67 -7.86 11.88
N ILE A 90 -16.09 -6.78 12.57
CA ILE A 90 -15.19 -5.74 13.11
C ILE A 90 -14.06 -6.30 13.99
N LYS A 91 -14.27 -7.40 14.71
CA LYS A 91 -13.21 -8.04 15.50
C LYS A 91 -11.99 -8.47 14.66
N TYR A 92 -12.19 -8.83 13.39
CA TYR A 92 -11.09 -9.19 12.48
C TYR A 92 -10.40 -7.95 11.92
N LEU A 93 -11.13 -6.84 11.73
CA LEU A 93 -10.53 -5.53 11.46
C LEU A 93 -9.59 -5.12 12.59
N ILE A 94 -10.06 -5.20 13.83
CA ILE A 94 -9.24 -4.91 15.02
C ILE A 94 -8.04 -5.85 15.08
N LEU A 95 -8.26 -7.18 14.98
CA LEU A 95 -7.20 -8.18 15.07
C LEU A 95 -6.06 -7.94 14.07
N PHE A 96 -6.38 -7.64 12.81
CA PHE A 96 -5.38 -7.43 11.75
C PHE A 96 -4.76 -6.02 11.79
N SER A 97 -5.35 -5.09 12.54
CA SER A 97 -4.79 -3.76 12.79
C SER A 97 -3.80 -3.75 13.96
N ILE A 98 -3.78 -4.78 14.81
CA ILE A 98 -2.85 -4.86 15.94
C ILE A 98 -1.37 -4.80 15.48
N PRO A 99 -0.91 -5.56 14.48
CA PRO A 99 0.50 -5.54 14.08
C PRO A 99 1.00 -4.17 13.62
N ILE A 100 0.20 -3.44 12.82
CA ILE A 100 0.56 -2.09 12.38
C ILE A 100 0.54 -1.07 13.54
N ALA A 101 -0.40 -1.22 14.48
CA ALA A 101 -0.49 -0.36 15.66
C ALA A 101 0.70 -0.58 16.61
N LEU A 102 1.13 -1.84 16.79
CA LEU A 102 2.32 -2.18 17.58
C LEU A 102 3.59 -1.68 16.90
N ASP A 103 3.79 -1.99 15.62
CA ASP A 103 5.01 -1.59 14.87
C ASP A 103 5.13 -0.05 14.77
N GLY A 104 4.04 0.64 14.46
CA GLY A 104 4.01 2.11 14.44
C GLY A 104 4.09 2.74 15.83
N GLY A 105 3.41 2.18 16.83
CA GLY A 105 3.43 2.66 18.20
C GLY A 105 4.81 2.54 18.87
N ILE A 106 5.50 1.41 18.68
CA ILE A 106 6.86 1.21 19.18
C ILE A 106 7.84 2.21 18.54
N GLN A 107 7.72 2.46 17.22
CA GLN A 107 8.52 3.48 16.53
C GLN A 107 8.33 4.87 17.15
N ILE A 108 7.09 5.28 17.42
CA ILE A 108 6.80 6.59 18.03
C ILE A 108 7.38 6.67 19.45
N VAL A 109 7.18 5.64 20.27
CA VAL A 109 7.70 5.61 21.66
C VAL A 109 9.22 5.70 21.68
N THR A 110 9.90 4.91 20.84
CA THR A 110 11.36 4.94 20.77
C THR A 110 11.88 6.26 20.22
N GLN A 111 11.19 6.87 19.25
CA GLN A 111 11.53 8.20 18.75
C GLN A 111 11.40 9.28 19.85
N ILE A 112 10.36 9.21 20.69
CA ILE A 112 10.19 10.15 21.82
C ILE A 112 11.32 9.98 22.84
N ILE A 113 11.66 8.75 23.22
CA ILE A 113 12.74 8.46 24.18
C ILE A 113 14.09 8.94 23.63
N ALA A 114 14.37 8.65 22.35
CA ALA A 114 15.58 9.06 21.65
C ALA A 114 15.73 10.59 21.64
N LEU A 115 14.64 11.31 21.35
CA LEU A 115 14.59 12.78 21.41
C LEU A 115 14.86 13.31 22.84
N GLN A 116 14.27 12.68 23.86
CA GLN A 116 14.46 13.08 25.26
C GLN A 116 15.88 12.80 25.77
N ALA A 117 16.53 11.74 25.28
CA ALA A 117 17.88 11.36 25.65
C ALA A 117 18.96 12.20 24.94
N GLY A 118 18.59 13.11 24.04
CA GLY A 118 19.55 13.89 23.24
C GLY A 118 20.18 13.11 22.09
N HIS A 119 19.66 11.92 21.76
CA HIS A 119 20.14 11.04 20.69
C HIS A 119 19.04 10.85 19.63
N PRO A 120 18.71 11.87 18.81
CA PRO A 120 17.55 11.86 17.90
C PRO A 120 17.58 10.76 16.82
N THR A 121 18.74 10.12 16.62
CA THR A 121 18.97 9.03 15.65
C THR A 121 18.82 7.64 16.26
N ASP A 122 18.83 7.52 17.59
CA ASP A 122 18.86 6.23 18.30
C ASP A 122 17.46 5.72 18.62
N TYR A 123 16.63 5.54 17.59
CA TYR A 123 15.29 4.97 17.72
C TYR A 123 15.14 3.68 16.91
N LEU A 124 14.18 2.84 17.31
CA LEU A 124 13.96 1.55 16.67
C LEU A 124 13.21 1.78 15.35
N GLU A 125 13.92 1.59 14.23
CA GLU A 125 13.32 1.58 12.91
C GLU A 125 12.72 0.21 12.55
N SER A 126 11.82 0.18 11.56
CA SER A 126 11.20 -1.06 11.07
C SER A 126 11.71 -1.42 9.69
N THR A 127 11.84 -2.73 9.44
CA THR A 127 12.34 -3.27 8.18
C THR A 127 11.27 -3.19 7.09
N ASN A 128 11.66 -3.10 5.82
CA ASN A 128 10.70 -3.07 4.71
C ASN A 128 9.84 -4.34 4.66
N LEU A 129 10.38 -5.51 5.02
CA LEU A 129 9.61 -6.74 5.19
C LEU A 129 8.50 -6.58 6.25
N ARG A 130 8.83 -6.07 7.45
CA ARG A 130 7.82 -5.83 8.51
C ARG A 130 6.79 -4.79 8.09
N ARG A 131 7.22 -3.73 7.41
CA ARG A 131 6.35 -2.69 6.85
C ARG A 131 5.38 -3.27 5.81
N MET A 132 5.85 -4.17 4.95
CA MET A 132 5.01 -4.90 4.00
C MET A 132 3.98 -5.77 4.71
N ILE A 133 4.39 -6.59 5.68
CA ILE A 133 3.49 -7.50 6.39
C ILE A 133 2.40 -6.72 7.15
N THR A 134 2.81 -5.73 7.94
CA THR A 134 1.88 -4.91 8.73
C THR A 134 0.94 -4.09 7.86
N GLY A 135 1.45 -3.50 6.78
CA GLY A 135 0.65 -2.76 5.80
C GLY A 135 -0.36 -3.65 5.06
N ALA A 136 0.07 -4.83 4.59
CA ALA A 136 -0.79 -5.75 3.85
C ALA A 136 -1.92 -6.33 4.72
N LEU A 137 -1.63 -6.66 5.99
CA LEU A 137 -2.64 -7.12 6.95
C LEU A 137 -3.68 -6.03 7.21
N PHE A 138 -3.23 -4.81 7.51
CA PHE A 138 -4.11 -3.68 7.78
C PHE A 138 -4.96 -3.31 6.57
N GLY A 139 -4.35 -3.11 5.39
CA GLY A 139 -5.06 -2.75 4.17
C GLY A 139 -6.06 -3.82 3.73
N SER A 140 -5.73 -5.12 3.87
CA SER A 140 -6.69 -6.20 3.65
C SER A 140 -7.86 -6.11 4.61
N ALA A 141 -7.61 -5.91 5.90
CA ALA A 141 -8.65 -5.84 6.92
C ALA A 141 -9.62 -4.68 6.67
N VAL A 142 -9.10 -3.50 6.37
CA VAL A 142 -9.88 -2.31 6.01
C VAL A 142 -10.65 -2.57 4.71
N GLY A 143 -9.99 -3.08 3.68
CA GLY A 143 -10.60 -3.28 2.35
C GLY A 143 -11.76 -4.27 2.36
N PHE A 144 -11.57 -5.45 2.98
CA PHE A 144 -12.63 -6.46 3.09
C PHE A 144 -13.69 -6.14 4.15
N PHE A 145 -13.50 -5.09 4.95
CA PHE A 145 -14.54 -4.52 5.80
C PHE A 145 -15.38 -3.48 5.04
N ILE A 146 -14.72 -2.53 4.37
CA ILE A 146 -15.37 -1.37 3.76
C ILE A 146 -16.00 -1.70 2.40
N PHE A 147 -15.26 -2.32 1.47
CA PHE A 147 -15.75 -2.47 0.08
C PHE A 147 -16.95 -3.40 -0.06
N PRO A 148 -17.01 -4.56 0.62
CA PRO A 148 -18.22 -5.38 0.59
C PRO A 148 -19.46 -4.62 1.06
N MET A 149 -19.34 -3.83 2.13
CA MET A 149 -20.42 -3.00 2.65
C MET A 149 -20.85 -1.94 1.60
N LEU A 150 -19.91 -1.16 1.08
CA LEU A 150 -20.19 -0.12 0.08
C LEU A 150 -20.82 -0.67 -1.20
N PHE A 151 -20.34 -1.81 -1.71
CA PHE A 151 -20.79 -2.35 -2.98
C PHE A 151 -22.10 -3.13 -2.86
N GLN A 152 -22.38 -3.74 -1.71
CA GLN A 152 -23.66 -4.42 -1.47
C GLN A 152 -24.83 -3.45 -1.62
N ASP A 153 -24.77 -2.26 -1.04
CA ASP A 153 -25.82 -1.24 -1.15
C ASP A 153 -26.08 -0.83 -2.61
N VAL A 154 -25.00 -0.68 -3.39
CA VAL A 154 -25.06 -0.39 -4.83
C VAL A 154 -25.72 -1.55 -5.57
N PHE A 155 -25.31 -2.80 -5.31
CA PHE A 155 -25.89 -3.98 -5.96
C PHE A 155 -27.38 -4.17 -5.62
N GLU A 156 -27.78 -3.88 -4.39
CA GLU A 156 -29.18 -3.95 -3.98
C GLU A 156 -30.05 -2.90 -4.69
N SER A 157 -29.53 -1.68 -4.82
CA SER A 157 -30.21 -0.61 -5.55
C SER A 157 -30.34 -0.93 -7.04
N LEU A 158 -29.29 -1.48 -7.65
CA LEU A 158 -29.31 -1.97 -9.03
C LEU A 158 -30.34 -3.10 -9.24
N LYS A 159 -30.50 -3.99 -8.26
CA LYS A 159 -31.48 -5.08 -8.30
C LYS A 159 -32.91 -4.55 -8.22
N LYS A 160 -33.17 -3.54 -7.38
CA LYS A 160 -34.48 -2.87 -7.27
C LYS A 160 -34.86 -2.19 -8.58
N GLU A 161 -33.93 -1.49 -9.23
CA GLU A 161 -34.17 -0.88 -10.55
C GLU A 161 -34.43 -1.92 -11.67
N LYS A 162 -33.66 -3.02 -11.69
CA LYS A 162 -33.76 -4.04 -12.75
C LYS A 162 -34.95 -5.01 -12.60
N ASN A 163 -35.66 -5.00 -11.47
CA ASN A 163 -36.83 -5.83 -11.24
C ASN A 163 -38.02 -5.52 -12.17
N LEU A 164 -37.96 -4.46 -13.01
CA LEU A 164 -39.02 -4.13 -13.95
C LEU A 164 -38.84 -4.65 -15.40
N ALA A 165 -37.68 -5.19 -15.82
CA ALA A 165 -37.54 -5.58 -17.24
C ALA A 165 -36.66 -6.79 -17.59
N GLU A 166 -35.69 -7.23 -16.79
CA GLU A 166 -34.60 -8.07 -17.35
C GLU A 166 -34.27 -9.33 -16.52
N LEU A 167 -35.28 -9.87 -15.83
CA LEU A 167 -35.10 -11.02 -14.93
C LEU A 167 -34.85 -12.38 -15.66
N LYS A 168 -34.63 -12.39 -16.98
CA LYS A 168 -34.44 -13.61 -17.80
C LYS A 168 -33.00 -13.95 -18.19
N PHE A 169 -32.02 -13.04 -18.08
CA PHE A 169 -30.61 -13.34 -18.42
C PHE A 169 -29.82 -13.99 -17.25
N LYS A 170 -30.50 -14.85 -16.49
CA LYS A 170 -30.26 -15.14 -15.06
C LYS A 170 -29.43 -16.39 -14.76
N GLY A 171 -28.69 -16.94 -15.74
CA GLY A 171 -27.92 -18.17 -15.56
C GLY A 171 -26.50 -17.98 -14.99
N ILE A 172 -25.81 -16.89 -15.34
CA ILE A 172 -24.35 -16.78 -15.15
C ILE A 172 -23.94 -15.66 -14.17
N LEU A 173 -24.76 -14.61 -14.01
CA LEU A 173 -24.37 -13.38 -13.28
C LEU A 173 -24.94 -13.24 -11.85
N LEU A 174 -25.71 -14.23 -11.38
CA LEU A 174 -26.44 -14.17 -10.10
C LEU A 174 -26.11 -15.33 -9.14
N LYS A 175 -24.97 -15.99 -9.32
CA LYS A 175 -24.37 -16.73 -8.20
C LYS A 175 -23.70 -15.70 -7.28
N VAL A 176 -24.44 -15.23 -6.27
CA VAL A 176 -23.83 -14.76 -5.01
C VAL A 176 -22.82 -15.83 -4.65
N SER A 177 -21.54 -15.52 -4.74
CA SER A 177 -20.54 -16.56 -4.58
C SER A 177 -20.65 -17.08 -3.14
N LYS A 178 -20.89 -18.39 -2.95
CA LYS A 178 -20.77 -19.06 -1.64
C LYS A 178 -19.31 -19.09 -1.17
N LEU A 179 -18.40 -18.35 -1.81
CA LEU A 179 -16.99 -18.37 -1.46
C LEU A 179 -16.79 -17.57 -0.17
N SER A 180 -16.00 -18.15 0.73
CA SER A 180 -15.63 -17.51 1.99
C SER A 180 -14.73 -16.31 1.72
N THR A 181 -15.07 -15.14 2.28
CA THR A 181 -14.22 -13.93 2.24
C THR A 181 -12.80 -14.22 2.71
N TRP A 182 -12.62 -15.16 3.65
CA TRP A 182 -11.30 -15.59 4.13
C TRP A 182 -10.38 -16.11 3.04
N LYS A 183 -10.91 -16.84 2.05
CA LYS A 183 -10.09 -17.33 0.92
C LYS A 183 -9.49 -16.15 0.16
N PHE A 184 -10.27 -15.09 -0.07
CA PHE A 184 -9.81 -13.90 -0.76
C PHE A 184 -8.85 -13.06 0.08
N ILE A 185 -8.99 -13.03 1.40
CA ILE A 185 -8.00 -12.41 2.29
C ILE A 185 -6.65 -13.09 2.14
N PHE A 186 -6.60 -14.43 2.25
CA PHE A 186 -5.33 -15.16 2.08
C PHE A 186 -4.74 -15.02 0.68
N ILE A 187 -5.57 -15.01 -0.37
CA ILE A 187 -5.13 -14.74 -1.74
C ILE A 187 -4.57 -13.32 -1.86
N ASN A 188 -5.22 -12.31 -1.27
CA ASN A 188 -4.75 -10.92 -1.30
C ASN A 188 -3.37 -10.79 -0.63
N LEU A 189 -3.18 -11.41 0.53
CA LEU A 189 -1.90 -11.45 1.23
C LEU A 189 -0.82 -12.19 0.43
N ALA A 190 -1.16 -13.32 -0.20
CA ALA A 190 -0.22 -14.08 -1.03
C ALA A 190 0.21 -13.28 -2.29
N ILE A 191 -0.74 -12.62 -2.97
CA ILE A 191 -0.43 -11.75 -4.12
C ILE A 191 0.45 -10.58 -3.67
N SER A 192 0.19 -10.00 -2.50
CA SER A 192 0.99 -8.90 -1.95
C SER A 192 2.41 -9.34 -1.62
N PHE A 193 2.58 -10.54 -1.06
CA PHE A 193 3.91 -11.10 -0.83
C PHE A 193 4.65 -11.34 -2.15
N LEU A 194 3.98 -11.90 -3.17
CA LEU A 194 4.58 -12.08 -4.49
C LEU A 194 4.95 -10.73 -5.13
N PHE A 195 4.07 -9.73 -5.03
CA PHE A 195 4.33 -8.38 -5.53
C PHE A 195 5.55 -7.76 -4.84
N TYR A 196 5.70 -7.96 -3.52
CA TYR A 196 6.90 -7.55 -2.80
C TYR A 196 8.18 -8.20 -3.34
N LEU A 197 8.17 -9.51 -3.59
CA LEU A 197 9.33 -10.19 -4.17
C LEU A 197 9.68 -9.64 -5.55
N VAL A 198 8.67 -9.37 -6.40
CA VAL A 198 8.88 -8.76 -7.71
C VAL A 198 9.47 -7.36 -7.59
N LEU A 199 8.94 -6.51 -6.70
CA LEU A 199 9.47 -5.17 -6.47
C LEU A 199 10.88 -5.19 -5.89
N SER A 200 11.16 -6.12 -4.98
CA SER A 200 12.48 -6.29 -4.39
C SER A 200 13.51 -6.78 -5.41
N LEU A 201 13.12 -7.68 -6.31
CA LEU A 201 13.95 -8.08 -7.45
C LEU A 201 14.18 -6.91 -8.41
N ALA A 202 13.12 -6.16 -8.75
CA ALA A 202 13.26 -4.97 -9.60
C ALA A 202 14.19 -3.94 -8.95
N TRP A 203 14.07 -3.71 -7.65
CA TRP A 203 14.97 -2.87 -6.87
C TRP A 203 16.42 -3.38 -6.96
N PHE A 204 16.65 -4.66 -6.71
CA PHE A 204 17.99 -5.27 -6.76
C PHE A 204 18.69 -5.10 -8.12
N PHE A 205 17.94 -5.20 -9.22
CA PHE A 205 18.49 -5.11 -10.57
C PHE A 205 18.60 -3.69 -11.12
N THR A 206 17.80 -2.75 -10.62
CA THR A 206 17.75 -1.38 -11.17
C THR A 206 18.61 -0.38 -10.40
N SER A 207 18.88 -0.63 -9.12
CA SER A 207 19.64 0.28 -8.26
C SER A 207 21.08 -0.21 -8.08
N ASP A 208 22.04 0.71 -8.20
CA ASP A 208 23.46 0.40 -8.02
C ASP A 208 23.97 0.80 -6.64
N VAL A 209 23.47 1.93 -6.12
CA VAL A 209 23.90 2.54 -4.85
C VAL A 209 23.00 2.09 -3.71
N TYR A 210 21.69 2.27 -3.87
CA TYR A 210 20.70 1.90 -2.87
C TYR A 210 20.21 0.49 -3.16
N LYS A 211 20.91 -0.54 -2.68
CA LYS A 211 20.48 -1.94 -2.87
C LYS A 211 19.66 -2.46 -1.69
N PRO A 212 18.70 -3.37 -1.93
CA PRO A 212 18.08 -4.11 -0.85
C PRO A 212 19.11 -5.08 -0.22
N SER A 213 18.90 -5.47 1.04
CA SER A 213 19.82 -6.40 1.73
C SER A 213 19.84 -7.81 1.12
N GLY A 214 18.89 -8.10 0.23
CA GLY A 214 18.71 -9.34 -0.51
C GLY A 214 17.35 -9.34 -1.21
N ILE A 215 16.93 -10.50 -1.73
CA ILE A 215 15.59 -10.64 -2.34
C ILE A 215 14.49 -10.33 -1.31
N ILE A 216 14.71 -10.70 -0.05
CA ILE A 216 13.88 -10.29 1.07
C ILE A 216 14.65 -9.25 1.86
N ASP A 217 14.19 -8.01 1.77
CA ASP A 217 14.81 -6.87 2.42
C ASP A 217 14.36 -6.75 3.88
N ASN A 218 15.22 -7.22 4.78
CA ASN A 218 14.95 -7.26 6.24
C ASN A 218 15.99 -6.47 7.04
N GLU A 219 16.72 -5.57 6.38
CA GLU A 219 17.67 -4.68 7.03
C GLU A 219 16.95 -3.51 7.72
N HIS A 220 17.50 -3.10 8.86
CA HIS A 220 17.07 -1.89 9.57
C HIS A 220 17.90 -0.72 9.02
N ARG A 221 17.23 0.30 8.48
CA ARG A 221 17.88 1.48 7.90
C ARG A 221 17.65 2.69 8.77
N ILE A 222 18.70 3.13 9.44
CA ILE A 222 18.70 4.29 10.33
C ILE A 222 19.46 5.42 9.62
N PRO A 223 18.76 6.50 9.22
CA PRO A 223 19.39 7.65 8.59
C PRO A 223 20.54 8.20 9.45
N GLY A 224 21.73 8.35 8.85
CA GLY A 224 22.91 8.91 9.51
C GLY A 224 23.68 7.95 10.44
N LEU A 225 23.26 6.68 10.55
CA LEU A 225 23.99 5.66 11.33
C LEU A 225 24.52 4.53 10.45
N ASN A 226 23.61 3.80 9.78
CA ASN A 226 23.97 2.65 8.93
C ASN A 226 23.33 2.74 7.54
N TYR A 227 22.63 3.84 7.25
CA TYR A 227 22.01 4.08 5.96
C TYR A 227 22.06 5.58 5.64
N GLU A 228 23.13 5.99 4.96
CA GLU A 228 23.27 7.37 4.46
C GLU A 228 22.46 7.53 3.17
N ILE A 229 21.67 8.59 3.10
CA ILE A 229 20.81 8.88 1.96
C ILE A 229 21.27 10.21 1.37
N GLU A 230 21.91 10.16 0.22
CA GLU A 230 22.47 11.29 -0.49
C GLU A 230 22.01 11.27 -1.96
N GLY A 231 21.82 12.46 -2.53
CA GLY A 231 21.51 12.61 -3.95
C GLY A 231 20.19 11.92 -4.36
N ARG A 232 20.29 10.84 -5.14
CA ARG A 232 19.14 10.17 -5.79
C ARG A 232 18.22 9.45 -4.80
N GLY A 233 18.77 8.97 -3.68
CA GLY A 233 18.05 8.17 -2.71
C GLY A 233 16.96 8.95 -1.97
N ASP A 234 17.17 10.26 -1.71
CA ASP A 234 16.21 11.11 -0.99
C ASP A 234 15.68 12.28 -1.82
N HIS A 235 15.29 12.01 -3.07
CA HIS A 235 14.81 13.08 -3.94
C HIS A 235 13.60 13.83 -3.37
N ALA A 236 12.65 13.14 -2.72
CA ALA A 236 11.55 13.78 -2.03
C ALA A 236 12.01 14.73 -0.90
N ALA A 237 12.96 14.35 -0.03
CA ALA A 237 13.45 15.27 1.00
C ALA A 237 14.18 16.48 0.40
N PHE A 238 14.91 16.28 -0.70
CA PHE A 238 15.56 17.37 -1.44
C PHE A 238 14.53 18.41 -1.96
N LEU A 239 13.40 17.95 -2.50
CA LEU A 239 12.33 18.84 -3.00
C LEU A 239 11.67 19.67 -1.89
N PHE A 240 11.55 19.12 -0.68
CA PHE A 240 10.85 19.77 0.43
C PHE A 240 11.77 20.42 1.47
N GLY A 241 13.07 20.53 1.18
CA GLY A 241 14.01 21.32 1.99
C GLY A 241 14.32 20.76 3.38
N ASN A 242 14.06 19.47 3.63
CA ASN A 242 14.47 18.82 4.88
C ASN A 242 15.94 18.39 4.76
N LYS A 243 16.85 19.30 5.10
CA LYS A 243 18.25 18.97 5.45
C LYS A 243 18.37 18.73 6.94
#